data_AF-A0A1Y5EPX7-F1
#
_entry.id   AF-A0A1Y5EPX7-F1
#
_cell.length_a   1.000
_cell.length_b   1.000
_cell.length_c   1.000
_cell.angle_alpha   90.00
_cell.angle_beta   90.00
_cell.angle_gamma   90.00
#
_symmetry.space_group_name_H-M   'P 1'
#
loop_
_entity.id
_entity.type
_entity.pdbx_description
1 polymer ?
#
loop_
_entity_poly.entity_id
_entity_poly.type
_entity_poly.pdbx_seq_one_letter_code
_entity_poly.pdbx_strand_id
1 'polypeptide(L)'
;MKALIVIFLLFSFSATAADCVKVKSNGVLAISNQPVDACPSGLIILTKSDYDAISLEAIVAVLKDLFEFSIEDFAYFNAICLIGFITGHSLGRVNRILGKT
;
A
#
# COMPACT_ATOMS: atom_id res chain seq x y z
N MET A 1 45.44 24.77 -6.64
CA MET A 1 45.36 23.33 -6.31
C MET A 1 44.27 23.00 -5.29
N LYS A 2 44.09 23.79 -4.20
CA LYS A 2 43.05 23.52 -3.18
C LYS A 2 41.60 23.65 -3.70
N ALA A 3 41.31 24.63 -4.56
CA ALA A 3 39.97 24.81 -5.13
C ALA A 3 39.52 23.67 -6.08
N LEU A 4 40.49 22.99 -6.71
CA LEU A 4 40.23 21.92 -7.68
C LEU A 4 39.81 20.61 -6.97
N ILE A 5 40.32 20.39 -5.75
CA ILE A 5 39.95 19.24 -4.89
C ILE A 5 38.52 19.40 -4.36
N VAL A 6 38.10 20.63 -4.02
CA VAL A 6 36.73 20.91 -3.52
C VAL A 6 35.69 20.70 -4.63
N ILE A 7 36.01 21.06 -5.88
CA ILE A 7 35.12 20.81 -7.03
C ILE A 7 35.00 19.31 -7.30
N PHE A 8 36.09 18.53 -7.22
CA PHE A 8 36.05 17.08 -7.45
C PHE A 8 35.20 16.31 -6.41
N LEU A 9 35.16 16.80 -5.17
CA LEU A 9 34.32 16.24 -4.09
C LEU A 9 32.81 16.54 -4.28
N LEU A 10 32.46 17.64 -4.97
CA LEU A 10 31.06 17.99 -5.24
C LEU A 10 30.43 17.14 -6.37
N PHE A 11 31.24 16.49 -7.21
CA PHE A 11 30.77 15.66 -8.32
C PHE A 11 30.60 14.17 -7.98
N SER A 12 30.89 13.74 -6.75
CA SER A 12 31.04 12.32 -6.41
C SER A 12 29.87 11.67 -5.66
N PHE A 13 28.71 12.34 -5.54
CA PHE A 13 27.56 11.78 -4.82
C PHE A 13 26.30 11.75 -5.69
N SER A 14 26.29 10.86 -6.67
CA SER A 14 25.03 10.31 -7.18
C SER A 14 24.60 9.17 -6.26
N ALA A 15 24.17 9.50 -5.04
CA ALA A 15 23.49 8.53 -4.19
C ALA A 15 22.06 8.40 -4.73
N THR A 16 21.79 7.36 -5.52
CA THR A 16 20.42 7.01 -5.89
C THR A 16 19.74 6.47 -4.63
N ALA A 17 18.65 7.11 -4.19
CA ALA A 17 17.88 6.70 -3.01
C ALA A 17 17.20 5.33 -3.20
N ALA A 18 17.06 4.90 -4.45
CA ALA A 18 16.41 3.66 -4.82
C ALA A 18 16.98 3.12 -6.14
N ASP A 19 17.07 1.80 -6.25
CA ASP A 19 17.57 1.12 -7.45
C ASP A 19 16.51 0.17 -8.01
N CYS A 20 16.29 0.22 -9.33
CA CYS A 20 15.40 -0.72 -10.02
C CYS A 20 16.01 -2.13 -10.01
N VAL A 21 15.18 -3.15 -9.78
CA VAL A 21 15.59 -4.55 -9.76
C VAL A 21 15.09 -5.26 -11.01
N LYS A 22 15.88 -6.20 -11.53
CA LYS A 22 15.41 -7.17 -12.52
C LYS A 22 15.57 -8.58 -11.98
N VAL A 23 14.63 -9.44 -12.35
CA VAL A 23 14.70 -10.87 -12.06
C VAL A 23 15.39 -11.55 -13.25
N LYS A 24 16.51 -12.21 -13.01
CA LYS A 24 17.19 -13.03 -14.04
C LYS A 24 16.38 -14.30 -14.31
N SER A 25 16.64 -14.95 -15.45
CA SER A 25 15.96 -16.20 -15.84
C SER A 25 16.13 -17.36 -14.85
N ASN A 26 17.15 -17.30 -13.99
CA ASN A 26 17.40 -18.26 -12.91
C ASN A 26 16.78 -17.85 -11.56
N GLY A 27 15.91 -16.82 -11.54
CA GLY A 27 15.23 -16.33 -10.34
C GLY A 27 16.07 -15.41 -9.45
N VAL A 28 17.33 -15.13 -9.80
CA VAL A 28 18.21 -14.26 -9.01
C VAL A 28 17.88 -12.79 -9.28
N LEU A 29 17.74 -12.01 -8.21
CA LEU A 29 17.56 -10.56 -8.26
C LEU A 29 18.89 -9.88 -8.59
N ALA A 30 18.85 -8.91 -9.50
CA ALA A 30 20.01 -8.08 -9.82
C ALA A 30 19.58 -6.63 -10.03
N ILE A 31 20.47 -5.70 -9.71
CA ILE A 31 20.25 -4.27 -9.98
C ILE A 31 20.17 -4.06 -11.50
N SER A 32 19.20 -3.25 -11.91
CA SER A 32 18.98 -2.81 -13.26
C SER A 32 19.57 -1.41 -13.44
N ASN A 33 20.03 -1.10 -14.65
CA ASN A 33 20.51 0.24 -15.00
C ASN A 33 19.36 1.16 -15.45
N GLN A 34 18.11 0.71 -15.33
CA GLN A 34 16.94 1.51 -15.67
C GLN A 34 16.61 2.47 -14.53
N PRO A 35 16.13 3.68 -14.84
CA PRO A 35 15.64 4.58 -13.82
C PRO A 35 14.43 3.96 -13.10
N VAL A 36 14.26 4.32 -11.83
CA VAL A 36 13.20 3.77 -10.96
C VAL A 36 11.81 3.98 -11.56
N ASP A 37 11.57 5.14 -12.18
CA ASP A 37 10.28 5.52 -12.78
C ASP A 37 9.90 4.69 -14.01
N ALA A 38 10.88 4.00 -14.63
CA ALA A 38 10.68 3.14 -15.80
C ALA A 38 11.00 1.67 -15.49
N CYS A 39 10.95 1.26 -14.22
CA CYS A 39 11.37 -0.08 -13.81
C CYS A 39 10.38 -1.16 -14.32
N PRO A 40 10.78 -2.02 -15.28
CA PRO A 40 9.85 -2.92 -15.97
C PRO A 40 9.34 -4.06 -15.08
N SER A 41 10.06 -4.38 -14.00
CA SER A 41 9.67 -5.40 -13.02
C SER A 41 8.73 -4.87 -11.95
N GLY A 42 8.61 -3.55 -11.79
CA GLY A 42 7.96 -2.91 -10.63
C GLY A 42 8.67 -3.14 -9.30
N LEU A 43 9.86 -3.77 -9.29
CA LEU A 43 10.61 -4.09 -8.09
C LEU A 43 11.72 -3.06 -7.87
N ILE A 44 11.72 -2.43 -6.71
CA ILE A 44 12.66 -1.37 -6.34
C ILE A 44 13.32 -1.77 -5.02
N ILE A 45 14.65 -1.68 -4.95
CA ILE A 45 15.40 -1.80 -3.69
C ILE A 45 15.56 -0.41 -3.10
N LEU A 46 15.19 -0.31 -1.82
CA LEU A 46 15.35 0.89 -1.02
C LEU A 46 16.56 0.75 -0.10
N THR A 47 17.19 1.86 0.21
CA THR A 47 18.16 1.88 1.32
C THR A 47 17.44 1.64 2.64
N LYS A 48 18.19 1.20 3.67
CA LYS A 48 17.60 0.98 5.00
C LYS A 48 17.00 2.26 5.58
N SER A 49 17.66 3.41 5.41
CA SER A 49 17.14 4.69 5.87
C SER A 49 15.85 5.09 5.17
N ASP A 50 15.73 4.82 3.86
CA ASP A 50 14.52 5.14 3.11
C ASP A 50 13.38 4.19 3.47
N TYR A 51 13.69 2.90 3.69
CA TYR A 51 12.73 1.93 4.21
C TYR A 51 12.23 2.31 5.61
N ASP A 52 13.13 2.69 6.51
CA ASP A 52 12.79 3.10 7.87
C ASP A 52 12.05 4.45 7.88
N ALA A 53 12.21 5.28 6.84
CA ALA A 53 11.48 6.52 6.63
C ALA A 53 10.09 6.34 5.99
N ILE A 54 9.75 5.14 5.49
CA ILE A 54 8.38 4.83 5.08
C ILE A 54 7.51 4.85 6.34
N SER A 55 6.64 5.86 6.43
CA SER A 55 5.69 5.93 7.53
C SER A 55 4.66 4.82 7.40
N LEU A 56 4.25 4.25 8.54
CA LEU A 56 3.17 3.27 8.59
C LEU A 56 1.87 3.83 7.96
N GLU A 57 1.67 5.15 8.06
CA GLU A 57 0.58 5.87 7.40
C GLU A 57 0.66 5.78 5.87
N ALA A 58 1.84 5.89 5.26
CA ALA A 58 2.03 5.74 3.81
C ALA A 58 1.69 4.31 3.34
N ILE A 59 2.07 3.29 4.11
CA ILE A 59 1.73 1.89 3.81
C ILE A 59 0.21 1.68 3.90
N VAL A 60 -0.42 2.18 4.96
CA VAL A 60 -1.88 2.10 5.13
C VAL A 60 -2.61 2.85 4.02
N ALA A 61 -2.11 4.02 3.60
CA ALA A 61 -2.68 4.76 2.48
C ALA A 61 -2.61 3.97 1.17
N VAL A 62 -1.47 3.37 0.85
CA VAL A 62 -1.31 2.52 -0.36
C VAL A 62 -2.22 1.29 -0.30
N LEU A 63 -2.35 0.64 0.87
CA LEU A 63 -3.25 -0.50 1.02
C LEU A 63 -4.73 -0.08 0.89
N LYS A 64 -5.11 1.10 1.40
CA LYS A 64 -6.45 1.65 1.19
C LYS A 64 -6.72 1.97 -0.28
N ASP A 65 -5.73 2.51 -0.99
CA ASP A 65 -5.85 2.90 -2.41
C ASP A 65 -5.92 1.66 -3.32
N LEU A 66 -5.08 0.64 -3.09
CA LEU A 66 -5.05 -0.58 -3.89
C LEU A 66 -6.26 -1.50 -3.68
N PHE A 67 -6.80 -1.53 -2.47
CA PHE A 67 -7.93 -2.40 -2.12
C PHE A 67 -9.25 -1.65 -1.98
N GLU A 68 -9.27 -0.34 -2.30
CA GLU A 68 -10.39 0.58 -2.06
C GLU A 68 -11.04 0.37 -0.68
N PHE A 69 -10.21 0.05 0.33
CA PHE A 69 -10.73 -0.31 1.64
C PHE A 69 -11.17 0.95 2.39
N SER A 70 -12.46 1.22 2.31
CA SER A 70 -13.13 2.30 3.02
C SER A 70 -13.72 1.78 4.34
N ILE A 71 -13.21 2.33 5.45
CA ILE A 71 -13.73 2.03 6.80
C ILE A 71 -15.19 2.48 6.91
N GLU A 72 -15.53 3.59 6.26
CA GLU A 72 -16.89 4.12 6.23
C GLU A 72 -17.82 3.16 5.50
N ASP A 73 -17.46 2.68 4.31
CA ASP A 73 -18.28 1.73 3.55
C ASP A 73 -18.43 0.39 4.27
N PHE A 74 -17.36 -0.10 4.90
CA PHE A 74 -17.40 -1.28 5.76
C PHE A 74 -18.38 -1.08 6.93
N ALA A 75 -18.32 0.05 7.62
CA ALA A 75 -19.20 0.36 8.74
C ALA A 75 -20.66 0.51 8.28
N TYR A 76 -20.90 1.21 7.17
CA TYR A 76 -22.22 1.38 6.57
C TYR A 76 -22.85 0.04 6.18
N PHE A 77 -22.10 -0.82 5.50
CA PHE A 77 -22.57 -2.14 5.09
C PHE A 77 -22.99 -2.98 6.30
N ASN A 78 -22.13 -3.05 7.33
CA ASN A 78 -22.44 -3.80 8.54
C ASN A 78 -23.65 -3.22 9.30
N ALA A 79 -23.78 -1.89 9.37
CA ALA A 79 -24.91 -1.24 10.01
C ALA A 79 -26.24 -1.57 9.29
N ILE A 80 -26.26 -1.51 7.96
CA ILE A 80 -27.44 -1.87 7.16
C ILE A 80 -27.81 -3.35 7.37
N CYS A 81 -26.83 -4.26 7.35
CA CYS A 81 -27.06 -5.68 7.63
C CYS A 81 -27.67 -5.91 9.02
N LEU A 82 -27.18 -5.21 10.05
CA LEU A 82 -27.70 -5.31 11.42
C LEU A 82 -29.14 -4.79 11.51
N ILE A 83 -29.45 -3.66 10.88
CA ILE A 83 -30.81 -3.10 10.83
C ILE A 83 -31.75 -4.08 10.11
N GLY A 84 -31.34 -4.63 8.97
CA GLY A 84 -32.10 -5.64 8.24
C GLY A 84 -32.39 -6.88 9.08
N PHE A 85 -31.40 -7.36 9.84
CA PHE A 85 -31.58 -8.48 10.76
C PHE A 85 -32.61 -8.17 11.86
N ILE A 86 -32.47 -7.04 12.55
CA ILE A 86 -33.37 -6.67 13.65
C ILE A 86 -34.81 -6.49 13.15
N THR A 87 -34.99 -5.78 12.04
CA THR A 87 -36.30 -5.51 11.44
C THR A 87 -36.96 -6.79 10.95
N GLY A 88 -36.26 -7.60 10.15
CA GLY A 88 -36.75 -8.89 9.65
C GLY A 88 -37.07 -9.87 10.78
N HIS A 89 -36.20 -9.97 11.80
CA HIS A 89 -36.45 -10.82 12.96
C HIS A 89 -37.68 -10.36 13.75
N SER A 90 -37.82 -9.06 14.01
CA SER A 90 -38.94 -8.50 14.76
C SER A 90 -40.27 -8.70 14.03
N LEU A 91 -40.32 -8.44 12.72
CA LEU A 91 -41.49 -8.70 11.89
C LEU A 91 -41.86 -10.18 11.85
N GLY A 92 -40.86 -11.06 11.71
CA GLY A 92 -41.07 -12.52 11.76
C GLY A 92 -41.64 -12.98 13.11
N ARG A 93 -41.19 -12.39 14.22
CA ARG A 93 -41.74 -12.66 15.56
C ARG A 93 -43.20 -12.23 15.68
N VAL A 94 -43.55 -11.05 15.20
CA VAL A 94 -44.94 -10.54 15.19
C VAL A 94 -45.83 -11.44 14.32
N ASN A 95 -45.42 -11.74 13.09
CA ASN A 95 -46.19 -12.57 12.17
C ASN A 95 -46.42 -13.99 12.73
N ARG A 96 -45.42 -14.55 13.43
CA ARG A 96 -45.57 -15.84 14.13
C ARG A 96 -46.58 -15.78 15.27
N ILE A 97 -46.69 -14.66 15.98
CA ILE A 97 -47.67 -14.50 17.07
C ILE A 97 -49.07 -14.34 16.49
N LEU A 98 -49.23 -13.50 15.46
CA LEU A 98 -50.51 -13.23 14.80
C LEU A 98 -51.01 -14.40 13.92
N GLY A 99 -50.11 -15.21 13.35
CA GLY A 99 -50.48 -16.42 12.61
C GLY A 99 -50.78 -17.63 13.50
N LYS A 100 -50.69 -17.48 14.83
CA LYS A 100 -51.04 -18.50 15.83
C LYS A 100 -52.41 -18.24 16.49
N THR A 101 -53.05 -17.12 16.18
CA THR A 101 -54.49 -16.91 16.39
C THR A 101 -55.27 -17.53 15.24
#